data_AF-X0XE98-F1
#
_entry.id   AF-X0XE98-F1
#
_cell.length_a   1.000
_cell.length_b   1.000
_cell.length_c   1.000
_cell.angle_alpha   90.00
_cell.angle_beta   90.00
_cell.angle_gamma   90.00
#
_symmetry.space_group_name_H-M   'P 1'
#
loop_
_entity.id
_entity.type
_entity.pdbx_description
1 polymer ?
#
loop_
_entity_poly.entity_id
_entity_poly.type
_entity_poly.pdbx_seq_one_letter_code
_entity_poly.pdbx_strand_id
1 'polypeptide(L)'
;LQDTENHVTTTLLMASRYRKDNRLLPSGFEKAAPYEDIAVRGGAREDEDFQGGGDEIQYIVNVGSAEGPFTVTVEMLYQSIGYRWAENLRTYDAPEIDRFIGYYDAVPNQPVVIAHSTVEIGG
;
A
#
# COMPACT_ATOMS: atom_id res chain seq x y z
N LEU A 1 -2.88 -4.05 -11.87
CA LEU A 1 -3.77 -4.75 -12.83
C LEU A 1 -3.29 -6.19 -12.90
N GLN A 2 -4.00 -7.08 -13.59
CA GLN A 2 -3.44 -8.38 -13.96
C GLN A 2 -3.42 -8.54 -15.47
N ASP A 3 -2.40 -9.23 -15.99
CA ASP A 3 -2.29 -9.55 -17.40
C ASP A 3 -3.10 -10.79 -17.80
N THR A 4 -3.00 -11.22 -19.06
CA THR A 4 -3.68 -12.42 -19.58
C THR A 4 -3.15 -13.72 -18.97
N GLU A 5 -1.94 -13.71 -18.41
CA GLU A 5 -1.30 -14.83 -17.72
C GLU A 5 -1.55 -14.79 -16.19
N ASN A 6 -2.35 -13.82 -15.72
CA ASN A 6 -2.68 -13.54 -14.32
C ASN A 6 -1.51 -12.97 -13.48
N HIS A 7 -0.42 -12.51 -14.09
CA HIS A 7 0.63 -11.80 -13.36
C HIS A 7 0.22 -10.36 -13.06
N VAL A 8 0.73 -9.81 -11.95
CA VAL A 8 0.51 -8.40 -11.61
C VAL A 8 1.25 -7.53 -12.62
N THR A 9 0.51 -6.63 -13.27
CA THR A 9 1.07 -5.69 -14.24
C THR A 9 0.63 -4.26 -13.96
N THR A 10 1.47 -3.32 -14.40
CA THR A 10 1.18 -1.87 -14.44
C THR A 10 1.11 -1.34 -15.88
N THR A 11 1.38 -2.19 -16.87
CA THR A 11 1.38 -1.84 -18.29
C THR A 11 -0.05 -1.91 -18.85
N LEU A 12 -0.55 -0.79 -19.37
CA LEU A 12 -1.93 -0.70 -19.89
C LEU A 12 -2.19 -1.68 -21.04
N LEU A 13 -1.21 -1.88 -21.93
CA LEU A 13 -1.34 -2.75 -23.11
C LEU A 13 -1.45 -4.25 -22.78
N MET A 14 -1.03 -4.67 -21.59
CA MET A 14 -1.09 -6.07 -21.17
C MET A 14 -2.15 -6.31 -20.09
N ALA A 15 -2.84 -5.27 -19.62
CA ALA A 15 -3.85 -5.42 -18.58
C ALA A 15 -5.13 -6.10 -19.12
N SER A 16 -5.49 -7.25 -18.55
CA SER A 16 -6.70 -7.99 -18.89
C SER A 16 -7.83 -7.79 -17.87
N ARG A 17 -7.50 -7.64 -16.59
CA ARG A 17 -8.49 -7.46 -15.49
C ARG A 17 -7.96 -6.56 -14.37
N TYR A 18 -8.90 -6.05 -13.57
CA TYR A 18 -8.59 -5.36 -12.32
C TYR A 18 -8.18 -6.36 -11.23
N ARG A 19 -7.01 -6.11 -10.66
CA ARG A 19 -6.48 -6.78 -9.46
C ARG A 19 -5.97 -5.73 -8.46
N LYS A 20 -6.64 -4.57 -8.43
CA LYS A 20 -6.26 -3.44 -7.56
C LYS A 20 -6.62 -3.79 -6.12
N ASP A 21 -5.62 -3.81 -5.26
CA ASP A 21 -5.75 -4.01 -3.82
C ASP A 21 -5.75 -2.65 -3.12
N ASN A 22 -6.78 -1.84 -3.37
CA ASN A 22 -6.89 -0.51 -2.79
C ASN A 22 -7.35 -0.65 -1.34
N ARG A 23 -6.43 -0.48 -0.38
CA ARG A 23 -6.71 -0.61 1.06
C ARG A 23 -7.01 0.70 1.79
N LEU A 24 -7.63 1.65 1.10
CA LEU A 24 -8.05 2.94 1.66
C LEU A 24 -9.45 3.27 1.16
N LEU A 25 -10.46 2.73 1.84
CA LEU A 25 -11.84 3.09 1.59
C LEU A 25 -12.21 4.36 2.39
N PRO A 26 -12.96 5.31 1.79
CA PRO A 26 -13.54 6.40 2.55
C PRO A 26 -14.39 5.90 3.71
N SER A 27 -14.45 6.70 4.78
CA SER A 27 -15.38 6.44 5.89
C SER A 27 -16.81 6.33 5.36
N GLY A 28 -17.52 5.27 5.75
CA GLY A 28 -18.90 4.99 5.30
C GLY A 28 -19.00 4.34 3.92
N PHE A 29 -17.89 4.00 3.27
CA PHE A 29 -17.93 3.27 2.00
C PHE A 29 -18.39 1.82 2.20
N GLU A 30 -19.39 1.40 1.44
CA GLU A 30 -19.89 0.03 1.43
C GLU A 30 -19.02 -0.86 0.52
N LYS A 31 -18.13 -1.66 1.12
CA LYS A 31 -17.18 -2.52 0.38
C LYS A 31 -17.86 -3.48 -0.62
N ALA A 32 -19.06 -3.94 -0.30
CA ALA A 32 -19.85 -4.86 -1.12
C ALA A 32 -20.89 -4.17 -2.02
N ALA A 33 -20.83 -2.84 -2.17
CA ALA A 33 -21.76 -2.10 -3.01
C ALA A 33 -21.71 -2.59 -4.47
N PRO A 34 -22.85 -2.55 -5.20
CA PRO A 34 -22.95 -3.09 -6.56
C PRO A 34 -22.36 -2.16 -7.65
N TYR A 35 -21.65 -1.10 -7.26
CA TYR A 35 -21.10 -0.11 -8.20
C TYR A 35 -19.79 -0.62 -8.81
N GLU A 36 -19.88 -1.15 -10.02
CA GLU A 36 -18.77 -1.84 -10.70
C GLU A 36 -17.54 -0.96 -10.99
N ASP A 37 -17.75 0.35 -11.16
CA ASP A 37 -16.74 1.36 -11.48
C ASP A 37 -15.82 1.73 -10.31
N ILE A 38 -16.32 1.57 -9.09
CA ILE A 38 -15.60 1.85 -7.83
C ILE A 38 -15.45 0.62 -6.94
N ALA A 39 -15.84 -0.56 -7.44
CA ALA A 39 -15.83 -1.79 -6.68
C ALA A 39 -14.43 -2.16 -6.17
N VAL A 40 -14.37 -2.66 -4.93
CA VAL A 40 -13.19 -3.30 -4.36
C VAL A 40 -12.99 -4.66 -5.04
N ARG A 41 -11.77 -4.96 -5.47
CA ARG A 41 -11.42 -6.18 -6.22
C ARG A 41 -10.25 -6.89 -5.58
N GLY A 42 -10.07 -8.17 -5.92
CA GLY A 42 -8.92 -8.95 -5.45
C GLY A 42 -8.98 -9.23 -3.94
N GLY A 43 -7.81 -9.33 -3.31
CA GLY A 43 -7.67 -9.71 -1.90
C GLY A 43 -8.48 -8.83 -0.94
N ALA A 44 -8.40 -7.50 -1.09
CA ALA A 44 -9.21 -6.56 -0.30
C ALA A 44 -10.72 -6.84 -0.31
N ARG A 45 -11.29 -7.45 -1.36
CA ARG A 45 -12.74 -7.73 -1.38
C ARG A 45 -13.14 -8.81 -0.38
N GLU A 46 -12.24 -9.77 -0.16
CA GLU A 46 -12.45 -10.95 0.69
C GLU A 46 -11.88 -10.76 2.11
N ASP A 47 -11.21 -9.64 2.36
CA ASP A 47 -10.56 -9.34 3.63
C ASP A 47 -11.57 -8.83 4.66
N GLU A 48 -11.76 -9.51 5.79
CA GLU A 48 -12.91 -9.26 6.68
C GLU A 48 -12.77 -7.99 7.52
N ASP A 49 -11.56 -7.66 7.96
CA ASP A 49 -11.24 -6.50 8.79
C ASP A 49 -10.97 -5.22 7.98
N PHE A 50 -10.74 -5.35 6.67
CA PHE A 50 -10.73 -4.21 5.76
C PHE A 50 -12.15 -3.70 5.45
N GLN A 51 -12.51 -2.52 5.91
CA GLN A 51 -13.86 -1.93 5.76
C GLN A 51 -13.82 -0.46 5.36
N GLY A 52 -15.00 0.14 5.15
CA GLY A 52 -15.14 1.57 4.90
C GLY A 52 -14.54 2.39 6.04
N GLY A 53 -13.39 3.03 5.79
CA GLY A 53 -12.70 3.90 6.75
C GLY A 53 -11.49 3.27 7.47
N GLY A 54 -11.16 1.99 7.26
CA GLY A 54 -10.00 1.40 7.91
C GLY A 54 -9.75 -0.08 7.63
N ASP A 55 -8.65 -0.56 8.19
CA ASP A 55 -8.19 -1.96 8.19
C ASP A 55 -7.62 -2.24 9.59
N GLU A 56 -7.71 -3.47 10.10
CA GLU A 56 -7.10 -3.86 11.37
C GLU A 56 -5.80 -4.64 11.13
N ILE A 57 -4.74 -4.28 11.86
CA ILE A 57 -3.45 -4.98 11.74
C ILE A 57 -2.91 -5.33 13.13
N GLN A 58 -2.43 -6.57 13.27
CA GLN A 58 -1.86 -7.06 14.52
C GLN A 58 -0.34 -7.21 14.41
N TYR A 59 0.38 -6.62 15.36
CA TYR A 59 1.81 -6.82 15.54
C TYR A 59 2.09 -7.50 16.87
N ILE A 60 2.96 -8.52 16.84
CA ILE A 60 3.45 -9.20 18.04
C ILE A 60 4.94 -8.91 18.14
N VAL A 61 5.35 -8.24 19.23
CA VAL A 61 6.73 -7.84 19.47
C VAL A 61 7.22 -8.51 20.75
N ASN A 62 8.36 -9.21 20.66
CA ASN A 62 9.01 -9.78 21.83
C ASN A 62 9.85 -8.72 22.53
N VAL A 63 9.49 -8.37 23.77
CA VAL A 63 10.17 -7.36 24.60
C VAL A 63 11.25 -7.95 25.53
N GLY A 64 11.49 -9.27 25.47
CA GLY A 64 12.49 -9.95 26.29
C GLY A 64 12.21 -9.81 27.78
N SER A 65 13.18 -9.30 28.53
CA SER A 65 13.08 -9.02 29.97
C SER A 65 12.76 -7.56 30.28
N ALA A 66 12.38 -6.75 29.29
CA ALA A 66 12.00 -5.36 29.53
C ALA A 66 10.68 -5.31 30.32
N GLU A 67 10.63 -4.43 31.32
CA GLU A 67 9.44 -4.17 32.12
C GLU A 67 8.82 -2.85 31.68
N GLY A 68 7.49 -2.79 31.69
CA GLY A 68 6.72 -1.63 31.23
C GLY A 68 6.79 -0.41 32.16
N PRO A 69 6.09 0.69 31.80
CA PRO A 69 5.21 0.79 30.64
C PRO A 69 5.98 0.89 29.31
N PHE A 70 5.36 0.43 28.22
CA PHE A 70 5.88 0.58 26.86
C PHE A 70 5.16 1.70 26.13
N THR A 71 5.91 2.59 25.48
CA THR A 71 5.36 3.56 24.54
C THR A 71 5.37 2.98 23.13
N VAL A 72 4.18 2.91 22.51
CA VAL A 72 4.01 2.45 21.14
C VAL A 72 3.57 3.64 20.29
N THR A 73 4.33 3.92 19.22
CA THR A 73 4.00 4.93 18.21
C THR A 73 3.71 4.25 16.88
N VAL A 74 2.60 4.63 16.26
CA VAL A 74 2.20 4.17 14.92
C VAL A 74 2.16 5.38 13.99
N GLU A 75 2.80 5.26 12.83
CA GLU A 75 2.87 6.32 11.83
C GLU A 75 2.33 5.81 10.48
N MET A 76 1.42 6.58 9.88
CA MET A 76 0.97 6.38 8.51
C MET A 76 1.91 7.16 7.58
N LEU A 77 2.58 6.44 6.69
CA LEU A 77 3.56 6.98 5.77
C LEU A 77 2.96 7.13 4.37
N TYR A 78 3.20 8.28 3.75
CA TYR A 78 2.91 8.52 2.33
C TYR A 78 4.21 8.68 1.54
N GLN A 79 4.27 7.99 0.40
CA GLN A 79 5.38 8.10 -0.54
C GLN A 79 4.79 8.41 -1.92
N SER A 80 5.26 9.50 -2.53
CA SER A 80 4.71 10.00 -3.80
C SER A 80 4.97 9.05 -4.97
N ILE A 81 6.09 8.32 -4.93
CA ILE A 81 6.45 7.31 -5.93
C ILE A 81 6.62 5.98 -5.20
N GLY A 82 5.77 5.00 -5.53
CA GLY A 82 5.87 3.68 -4.92
C GLY A 82 7.13 2.94 -5.39
N TYR A 83 7.91 2.39 -4.45
CA TYR A 83 9.15 1.67 -4.73
C TYR A 83 9.00 0.62 -5.84
N ARG A 84 8.00 -0.28 -5.71
CA ARG A 84 7.76 -1.34 -6.71
C ARG A 84 7.44 -0.80 -8.10
N TRP A 85 6.80 0.36 -8.20
CA TRP A 85 6.50 0.96 -9.49
C TRP A 85 7.78 1.45 -10.17
N ALA A 86 8.69 2.11 -9.43
CA ALA A 86 9.98 2.51 -9.95
C ALA A 86 10.83 1.29 -10.36
N GLU A 87 10.87 0.24 -9.54
CA GLU A 87 11.59 -1.00 -9.86
C GLU A 87 11.02 -1.73 -11.08
N ASN A 88 9.70 -1.74 -11.25
CA ASN A 88 9.08 -2.30 -12.46
C ASN A 88 9.47 -1.54 -13.72
N LEU A 89 9.74 -0.23 -13.66
CA LEU A 89 10.21 0.50 -14.84
C LEU A 89 11.62 0.08 -15.23
N ARG A 90 12.49 -0.22 -14.26
CA ARG A 90 13.88 -0.65 -14.53
C ARG A 90 13.99 -1.93 -15.36
N THR A 91 12.91 -2.71 -15.50
CA THR A 91 12.94 -3.94 -16.31
C THR A 91 12.78 -3.70 -17.80
N TYR A 92 12.53 -2.46 -18.24
CA TYR A 92 12.33 -2.09 -19.63
C TYR A 92 13.46 -1.19 -20.12
N ASP A 93 13.87 -1.39 -21.36
CA ASP A 93 14.90 -0.60 -22.04
C ASP A 93 14.23 0.52 -22.87
N ALA A 94 14.31 1.76 -22.39
CA ALA A 94 13.82 2.94 -23.09
C ALA A 94 14.51 4.23 -22.58
N PRO A 95 14.88 5.17 -23.47
CA PRO A 95 15.56 6.41 -23.07
C PRO A 95 14.79 7.26 -22.05
N GLU A 96 13.46 7.26 -22.10
CA GLU A 96 12.61 7.95 -21.14
C GLU A 96 12.67 7.34 -19.75
N ILE A 97 12.79 6.01 -19.67
CA ILE A 97 12.91 5.26 -18.43
C ILE A 97 14.26 5.55 -17.80
N ASP A 98 15.35 5.46 -18.57
CA ASP A 98 16.71 5.77 -18.08
C ASP A 98 16.79 7.18 -17.48
N ARG A 99 16.18 8.15 -18.18
CA ARG A 99 16.12 9.53 -17.70
C ARG A 99 15.31 9.66 -16.41
N PHE A 100 14.14 9.02 -16.33
CA PHE A 100 13.31 9.03 -15.12
C PHE A 100 14.04 8.40 -13.93
N ILE A 101 14.65 7.24 -14.14
CA ILE A 101 15.41 6.51 -13.14
C ILE A 101 16.61 7.32 -12.65
N GLY A 102 17.31 8.02 -13.55
CA GLY A 102 18.38 8.94 -13.18
C GLY A 102 17.92 10.05 -12.22
N TYR A 103 16.72 10.61 -12.43
CA TYR A 103 16.14 11.58 -11.48
C TYR A 103 15.70 10.94 -10.18
N TYR A 104 15.08 9.76 -10.25
CA TYR A 104 14.61 9.01 -9.09
C TYR A 104 15.77 8.63 -8.16
N ASP A 105 16.91 8.20 -8.72
CA ASP A 105 18.09 7.82 -7.94
C ASP A 105 18.85 9.03 -7.39
N ALA A 106 18.73 10.19 -8.03
CA ALA A 106 19.36 11.43 -7.58
C ALA A 106 18.64 12.11 -6.41
N VAL A 107 17.36 11.77 -6.15
CA VAL A 107 16.56 12.41 -5.11
C VAL A 107 16.07 11.35 -4.11
N PRO A 108 16.36 11.48 -2.81
CA PRO A 108 15.83 10.57 -1.80
C PRO A 108 14.29 10.54 -1.84
N ASN A 109 13.72 9.38 -2.17
CA ASN A 109 12.27 9.16 -2.14
C ASN A 109 11.81 8.85 -0.71
N GLN A 110 12.08 9.77 0.22
CA GLN A 110 11.73 9.60 1.64
C GLN A 110 10.21 9.70 1.83
N PRO A 111 9.59 8.79 2.59
CA PRO A 111 8.19 8.92 2.95
C PRO A 111 7.97 10.11 3.88
N VAL A 112 6.77 10.66 3.87
CA VAL A 112 6.32 11.67 4.83
C VAL A 112 5.26 11.08 5.75
N VAL A 113 5.32 11.42 7.04
CA VAL A 113 4.29 11.05 8.02
C VAL A 113 3.04 11.89 7.74
N ILE A 114 1.91 11.24 7.49
CA ILE A 114 0.62 11.91 7.22
C ILE A 114 -0.41 11.73 8.34
N ALA A 115 -0.20 10.76 9.22
CA ALA A 115 -0.93 10.59 10.47
C ALA A 115 -0.05 9.84 11.47
N HIS A 116 -0.25 10.07 12.77
CA HIS A 116 0.42 9.30 13.81
C HIS A 116 -0.47 9.17 15.04
N SER A 117 -0.21 8.15 15.86
CA SER A 117 -0.81 7.95 17.16
C SER A 117 0.23 7.37 18.13
N THR A 118 0.09 7.64 19.42
CA THR A 118 0.98 7.12 20.47
C THR A 118 0.15 6.66 21.67
N VAL A 119 0.52 5.52 22.23
CA VAL A 119 -0.15 4.91 23.39
C VAL A 119 0.86 4.29 24.34
N GLU A 120 0.60 4.36 25.64
CA GLU A 120 1.32 3.61 26.67
C GLU A 120 0.57 2.31 27.01
N ILE A 121 1.31 1.20 27.12
CA ILE A 121 0.75 -0.12 27.40
C ILE A 121 1.50 -0.73 28.59
N GLY A 122 0.78 -1.43 29.48
CA GLY A 122 1.37 -2.12 30.64
C GLY A 122 1.62 -1.22 31.85
N GLY A 123 0.87 -0.13 31.99
CA GLY A 123 0.74 0.67 33.21
C GLY A 123 -0.46 0.28 34.06
#